data_AF-A0A7C5F018-F1
#
_entry.id   AF-A0A7C5F018-F1
#
_cell.length_a   1.000
_cell.length_b   1.000
_cell.length_c   1.000
_cell.angle_alpha   90.00
_cell.angle_beta   90.00
_cell.angle_gamma   90.00
#
_symmetry.space_group_name_H-M   'P 1'
#
loop_
_entity.id
_entity.type
_entity.pdbx_description
1 polymer ?
#
loop_
_entity_poly.entity_id
_entity_poly.type
_entity_poly.pdbx_seq_one_letter_code
_entity_poly.pdbx_strand_id
1 'polypeptide(L)'
;MRTLLQSMGTAPKEAMSSLSDSPDAPFGWSYNPSTWHERLWIVGVACTGFAVSGYLALYQLGVVEQVWEPLFGAGSQTVLNSFLSHLFPVPDAALGAFAYALDAVTGIIGGQARWRTMPWMVIMFGIAVGPLGLVSVFLVISQPVLLQAWCTLCLVSALISLIMIGPAMDEVLTSLQFLRRAHEQNRSVWKTFWHGEIIEDRGTSALRPAEPTTRERGTRSTDSLPFEGTWNHLLVIALGVWLMAAPDVMGYEGPERTVDHIVGPLVVSMAIIAMAEVTRSVRWVNVALGLWLMLAPVLLRYEPLHIGARSALIGGAILLLSIFRGPEREQTGGGWRRVWTTPLHASNVREHEQRWEKAG
;
A
#
# COMPACT_ATOMS: atom_id res chain seq x y z
N MET A 1 -3.89 -36.03 58.64
CA MET A 1 -3.94 -35.98 57.16
C MET A 1 -4.95 -34.92 56.69
N ARG A 2 -4.80 -33.68 57.18
CA ARG A 2 -5.71 -32.55 56.90
C ARG A 2 -4.98 -31.21 56.96
N THR A 3 -3.70 -31.20 56.55
CA THR A 3 -2.80 -30.05 56.74
C THR A 3 -1.78 -29.91 55.61
N LEU A 4 -2.14 -30.26 54.36
CA LEU A 4 -1.25 -30.13 53.19
C LEU A 4 -1.98 -29.83 51.86
N LEU A 5 -3.18 -29.23 51.89
CA LEU A 5 -3.91 -28.84 50.67
C LEU A 5 -4.61 -27.47 50.84
N GLN A 6 -3.84 -26.45 51.21
CA GLN A 6 -4.35 -25.06 51.23
C GLN A 6 -3.24 -24.06 50.87
N SER A 7 -2.48 -24.37 49.81
CA SER A 7 -1.53 -23.40 49.21
C SER A 7 -1.39 -23.60 47.69
N MET A 8 -2.49 -23.61 46.96
CA MET A 8 -2.44 -23.32 45.52
C MET A 8 -3.34 -22.13 45.27
N GLY A 9 -2.71 -20.97 45.37
CA GLY A 9 -3.31 -19.69 45.04
C GLY A 9 -3.86 -19.71 43.62
N THR A 10 -4.99 -19.04 43.48
CA THR A 10 -5.52 -18.52 42.23
C THR A 10 -4.42 -17.73 41.53
N ALA A 11 -3.73 -18.34 40.56
CA ALA A 11 -2.88 -17.60 39.64
C ALA A 11 -3.76 -16.59 38.88
N PRO A 12 -3.42 -15.29 38.88
CA PRO A 12 -4.23 -14.31 38.17
C PRO A 12 -4.11 -14.55 36.66
N LYS A 13 -5.26 -14.45 35.97
CA LYS A 13 -5.40 -14.33 34.51
C LYS A 13 -4.67 -13.11 33.89
N GLU A 14 -3.77 -12.48 34.63
CA GLU A 14 -2.96 -11.32 34.22
C GLU A 14 -1.69 -11.74 33.44
N ALA A 15 -1.29 -13.01 33.52
CA ALA A 15 -0.09 -13.48 32.82
C ALA A 15 -0.30 -13.82 31.32
N MET A 16 -1.53 -13.69 30.79
CA MET A 16 -1.85 -14.08 29.40
C MET A 16 -2.33 -12.91 28.53
N SER A 17 -2.21 -11.67 29.01
CA SER A 17 -2.45 -10.45 28.22
C SER A 17 -1.17 -9.73 27.79
N SER A 18 0.02 -10.34 27.96
CA SER A 18 1.32 -9.71 27.68
C SER A 18 1.87 -9.99 26.28
N LEU A 19 1.04 -10.38 25.31
CA LEU A 19 1.48 -10.69 23.94
C LEU A 19 1.36 -9.52 22.95
N SER A 20 1.22 -8.27 23.41
CA SER A 20 1.25 -7.08 22.53
C SER A 20 2.32 -6.05 22.87
N ASP A 21 3.30 -6.38 23.71
CA ASP A 21 4.52 -5.57 23.87
C ASP A 21 5.65 -6.22 23.08
N SER A 22 5.55 -6.20 21.75
CA SER A 22 6.74 -6.33 20.92
C SER A 22 7.56 -5.06 21.17
N PRO A 23 8.75 -5.11 21.80
CA PRO A 23 9.54 -3.92 22.12
C PRO A 23 9.95 -3.07 20.90
N ASP A 24 9.68 -3.58 19.69
CA ASP A 24 10.03 -2.99 18.40
C ASP A 24 8.83 -2.39 17.64
N ALA A 25 7.60 -2.46 18.17
CA ALA A 25 6.43 -1.85 17.51
C ALA A 25 6.45 -0.31 17.64
N PRO A 26 6.13 0.44 16.57
CA PRO A 26 6.08 1.89 16.63
C PRO A 26 4.98 2.40 17.57
N PHE A 27 5.20 3.58 18.17
CA PHE A 27 4.23 4.15 19.11
C PHE A 27 2.86 4.42 18.45
N GLY A 28 1.80 3.86 19.01
CA GLY A 28 0.42 4.00 18.54
C GLY A 28 0.05 3.05 17.39
N TRP A 29 0.93 2.12 17.03
CA TRP A 29 0.65 1.07 16.05
C TRP A 29 0.19 -0.22 16.74
N SER A 30 -0.78 -0.91 16.16
CA SER A 30 -1.25 -2.22 16.62
C SER A 30 -0.36 -3.38 16.19
N TYR A 31 0.49 -3.17 15.18
CA TYR A 31 1.44 -4.15 14.64
C TYR A 31 2.79 -3.49 14.30
N ASN A 32 3.82 -4.30 14.02
CA ASN A 32 5.12 -3.80 13.56
C ASN A 32 5.30 -4.11 12.05
N PRO A 33 5.33 -3.08 11.18
CA PRO A 33 5.40 -3.28 9.73
C PRO A 33 6.72 -3.90 9.23
N SER A 34 7.77 -3.90 10.07
CA SER A 34 9.08 -4.47 9.72
C SER A 34 9.31 -5.86 10.30
N THR A 35 8.24 -6.58 10.67
CA THR A 35 8.38 -7.97 11.14
C THR A 35 8.94 -8.89 10.05
N TRP A 36 9.70 -9.91 10.45
CA TRP A 36 10.29 -10.84 9.49
C TRP A 36 9.25 -11.64 8.69
N HIS A 37 8.06 -11.90 9.26
CA HIS A 37 7.00 -12.62 8.55
C HIS A 37 6.44 -11.80 7.39
N GLU A 38 6.14 -10.52 7.61
CA GLU A 38 5.69 -9.61 6.55
C GLU A 38 6.76 -9.41 5.48
N ARG A 39 8.03 -9.29 5.89
CA ARG A 39 9.16 -9.12 4.97
C ARG A 39 9.47 -10.35 4.13
N LEU A 40 9.45 -11.55 4.71
CA LEU A 40 9.68 -12.78 3.96
C LEU A 40 8.61 -12.99 2.88
N TRP A 41 7.37 -12.61 3.18
CA TRP A 41 6.30 -12.58 2.19
C TRP A 41 6.61 -11.60 1.05
N ILE A 42 6.97 -10.35 1.37
CA ILE A 42 7.32 -9.33 0.36
C ILE A 42 8.50 -9.78 -0.50
N VAL A 43 9.55 -10.35 0.11
CA VAL A 43 10.72 -10.88 -0.60
C VAL A 43 10.31 -12.03 -1.52
N GLY A 44 9.44 -12.94 -1.07
CA GLY A 44 8.92 -14.03 -1.92
C GLY A 44 8.13 -13.51 -3.13
N VAL A 45 7.30 -12.50 -2.91
CA VAL A 45 6.53 -11.82 -3.99
C VAL A 45 7.49 -11.11 -4.96
N ALA A 46 8.50 -10.40 -4.46
CA ALA A 46 9.54 -9.76 -5.27
C ALA A 46 10.36 -10.77 -6.08
N CYS A 47 10.77 -11.90 -5.48
CA CYS A 47 11.46 -12.98 -6.20
C CYS A 47 10.58 -13.57 -7.32
N THR A 48 9.28 -13.67 -7.09
CA THR A 48 8.32 -14.10 -8.13
C THR A 48 8.23 -13.07 -9.25
N GLY A 49 8.14 -11.78 -8.92
CA GLY A 49 8.21 -10.69 -9.89
C GLY A 49 9.50 -10.70 -10.70
N PHE A 50 10.65 -10.92 -10.04
CA PHE A 50 11.95 -11.05 -10.68
C PHE A 50 11.98 -12.22 -11.66
N ALA A 51 11.43 -13.39 -11.30
CA ALA A 51 11.37 -14.53 -12.19
C ALA A 51 10.49 -14.26 -13.43
N VAL A 52 9.32 -13.65 -13.24
CA VAL A 52 8.39 -13.31 -14.33
C VAL A 52 8.99 -12.26 -15.26
N SER A 53 9.45 -11.14 -14.72
CA SER A 53 10.07 -10.06 -15.51
C SER A 53 11.40 -10.50 -16.13
N GLY A 54 12.18 -11.34 -15.43
CA GLY A 54 13.41 -11.93 -15.97
C GLY A 54 13.14 -12.85 -17.16
N TYR A 55 12.10 -13.67 -17.09
CA TYR A 55 11.67 -14.50 -18.23
C TYR A 55 11.26 -13.64 -19.44
N LEU A 56 10.47 -12.58 -19.22
CA LEU A 56 10.09 -11.64 -20.27
C LEU A 56 11.31 -10.89 -20.85
N ALA A 57 12.29 -10.54 -20.01
CA ALA A 57 13.53 -9.92 -20.45
C ALA A 57 14.36 -10.86 -21.34
N LEU A 58 14.44 -12.16 -20.99
CA LEU A 58 15.12 -13.15 -21.82
C LEU A 58 14.48 -13.30 -23.20
N TYR A 59 13.15 -13.19 -23.29
CA TYR A 59 12.44 -13.14 -24.57
C TYR A 59 12.83 -11.89 -25.38
N GLN A 60 12.81 -10.71 -24.77
CA GLN A 60 13.18 -9.46 -25.45
C GLN A 60 14.65 -9.37 -25.87
N LEU A 61 15.53 -10.08 -25.16
CA LEU A 61 16.95 -10.23 -25.53
C LEU A 61 17.19 -11.31 -26.60
N GLY A 62 16.14 -12.00 -27.06
CA GLY A 62 16.23 -13.04 -28.08
C GLY A 62 16.83 -14.36 -27.60
N VAL A 63 16.98 -14.55 -26.28
CA VAL A 63 17.44 -15.83 -25.70
C VAL A 63 16.32 -16.88 -25.77
N VAL A 64 15.07 -16.45 -25.67
CA VAL A 64 13.88 -17.29 -25.77
C VAL A 64 13.06 -16.82 -26.97
N GLU A 65 12.76 -17.73 -27.90
CA GLU A 65 12.05 -17.39 -29.16
C GLU A 65 10.53 -17.31 -28.99
N GLN A 66 9.98 -18.00 -27.99
CA GLN A 66 8.53 -18.09 -27.76
C GLN A 66 8.20 -17.75 -26.30
N VAL A 67 7.24 -16.85 -26.12
CA VAL A 67 6.75 -16.47 -24.81
C VAL A 67 5.53 -17.30 -24.43
N TRP A 68 5.50 -17.76 -23.18
CA TRP A 68 4.37 -18.49 -22.63
C TRP A 68 3.19 -17.54 -22.39
N GLU A 69 2.07 -17.78 -23.09
CA GLU A 69 0.85 -16.96 -23.01
C GLU A 69 -0.40 -17.85 -22.89
N PRO A 70 -0.99 -17.97 -21.68
CA PRO A 70 -2.09 -18.90 -21.43
C PRO A 70 -3.49 -18.37 -21.78
N LEU A 71 -3.71 -17.04 -21.80
CA LEU A 71 -5.06 -16.47 -21.91
C LEU A 71 -5.30 -15.76 -23.25
N PHE A 72 -4.27 -15.10 -23.81
CA PHE A 72 -4.44 -14.15 -24.91
C PHE A 72 -3.75 -14.56 -26.21
N GLY A 73 -3.41 -15.85 -26.38
CA GLY A 73 -2.82 -16.39 -27.60
C GLY A 73 -1.52 -15.68 -28.01
N ALA A 74 -1.52 -14.98 -29.15
CA ALA A 74 -0.35 -14.23 -29.63
C ALA A 74 -0.18 -12.83 -29.00
N GLY A 75 -1.10 -12.40 -28.12
CA GLY A 75 -1.14 -11.04 -27.57
C GLY A 75 0.14 -10.62 -26.87
N SER A 76 0.76 -11.52 -26.09
CA SER A 76 2.04 -11.20 -25.43
C SER A 76 3.18 -10.88 -26.41
N GLN A 77 3.24 -11.56 -27.56
CA GLN A 77 4.27 -11.28 -28.56
C GLN A 77 4.06 -9.91 -29.21
N THR A 78 2.81 -9.51 -29.45
CA THR A 78 2.46 -8.17 -29.96
C THR A 78 2.85 -7.08 -28.96
N VAL A 79 2.61 -7.31 -27.67
CA VAL A 79 2.96 -6.34 -26.61
C VAL A 79 4.48 -6.21 -26.46
N LEU A 80 5.20 -7.32 -26.39
CA LEU A 80 6.65 -7.34 -26.12
C LEU A 80 7.51 -6.84 -27.28
N ASN A 81 7.02 -6.89 -28.52
CA ASN A 81 7.68 -6.37 -29.72
C ASN A 81 7.15 -4.98 -30.13
N SER A 82 6.40 -4.30 -29.26
CA SER A 82 5.80 -3.01 -29.56
C SER A 82 6.79 -1.85 -29.45
N PHE A 83 6.42 -0.68 -29.97
CA PHE A 83 7.22 0.54 -29.78
C PHE A 83 7.43 0.89 -28.30
N LEU A 84 6.49 0.49 -27.42
CA LEU A 84 6.55 0.83 -26.01
C LEU A 84 7.65 0.07 -25.26
N SER A 85 7.93 -1.17 -25.64
CA SER A 85 9.03 -1.96 -25.07
C SER A 85 10.41 -1.53 -25.58
N HIS A 86 10.46 -0.81 -26.70
CA HIS A 86 11.68 -0.25 -27.30
C HIS A 86 11.87 1.25 -27.00
N LEU A 87 11.06 1.84 -26.12
CA LEU A 87 11.12 3.27 -25.81
C LEU A 87 12.45 3.66 -25.13
N PHE A 88 13.06 2.73 -24.40
CA PHE A 88 14.34 2.89 -23.73
C PHE A 88 15.43 2.00 -24.36
N PRO A 89 16.72 2.34 -24.21
CA PRO A 89 17.83 1.50 -24.67
C PRO A 89 17.87 0.10 -24.02
N VAL A 90 17.20 -0.04 -22.87
CA VAL A 90 17.08 -1.29 -22.11
C VAL A 90 15.63 -1.77 -22.20
N PRO A 91 15.39 -3.08 -22.41
CA PRO A 91 14.03 -3.61 -22.44
C PRO A 91 13.25 -3.32 -21.15
N ASP A 92 11.98 -2.98 -21.26
CA ASP A 92 11.10 -2.66 -20.14
C ASP A 92 11.00 -3.83 -19.12
N ALA A 93 10.95 -5.07 -19.60
CA ALA A 93 10.96 -6.24 -18.73
C ALA A 93 12.28 -6.38 -17.94
N ALA A 94 13.41 -5.96 -18.52
CA ALA A 94 14.71 -5.99 -17.83
C ALA A 94 14.78 -4.92 -16.73
N LEU A 95 14.19 -3.74 -16.95
CA LEU A 95 14.04 -2.71 -15.92
C LEU A 95 13.14 -3.21 -14.78
N GLY A 96 12.04 -3.90 -15.09
CA GLY A 96 11.17 -4.53 -14.09
C GLY A 96 11.90 -5.62 -13.29
N ALA A 97 12.67 -6.49 -13.96
CA ALA A 97 13.48 -7.50 -13.28
C ALA A 97 14.50 -6.86 -12.34
N PHE A 98 15.20 -5.82 -12.80
CA PHE A 98 16.15 -5.10 -11.94
C PHE A 98 15.47 -4.50 -10.70
N ALA A 99 14.30 -3.87 -10.87
CA ALA A 99 13.52 -3.33 -9.76
C ALA A 99 13.15 -4.42 -8.74
N TYR A 100 12.58 -5.54 -9.18
CA TYR A 100 12.22 -6.63 -8.27
C TYR A 100 13.43 -7.27 -7.58
N ALA A 101 14.58 -7.33 -8.25
CA ALA A 101 15.81 -7.78 -7.63
C ALA A 101 16.26 -6.83 -6.51
N LEU A 102 16.20 -5.51 -6.76
CA LEU A 102 16.47 -4.51 -5.73
C LEU A 102 15.47 -4.62 -4.58
N ASP A 103 14.19 -4.84 -4.86
CA ASP A 103 13.16 -5.00 -3.83
C ASP A 103 13.41 -6.25 -2.96
N ALA A 104 13.82 -7.37 -3.57
CA ALA A 104 14.19 -8.57 -2.83
C ALA A 104 15.43 -8.35 -1.96
N VAL A 105 16.48 -7.72 -2.51
CA VAL A 105 17.73 -7.44 -1.77
C VAL A 105 17.46 -6.47 -0.62
N THR A 106 16.84 -5.33 -0.90
CA THR A 106 16.47 -4.35 0.14
C THR A 106 15.49 -4.93 1.14
N GLY A 107 14.59 -5.81 0.72
CA GLY A 107 13.68 -6.56 1.57
C GLY A 107 14.39 -7.48 2.57
N ILE A 108 15.56 -8.02 2.25
CA ILE A 108 16.38 -8.86 3.16
C ILE A 108 17.26 -8.00 4.08
N ILE A 109 17.71 -6.83 3.63
CA ILE A 109 18.61 -5.96 4.42
C ILE A 109 17.87 -5.30 5.60
N GLY A 110 18.43 -5.46 6.80
CA GLY A 110 17.98 -4.80 8.03
C GLY A 110 17.21 -5.72 9.00
N GLY A 111 17.02 -5.26 10.24
CA GLY A 111 16.28 -5.95 11.30
C GLY A 111 14.86 -5.42 11.50
N GLN A 112 14.16 -5.88 12.54
CA GLN A 112 12.77 -5.47 12.85
C GLN A 112 12.62 -3.99 13.25
N ALA A 113 13.73 -3.33 13.58
CA ALA A 113 13.79 -1.91 13.89
C ALA A 113 14.30 -1.06 12.70
N ARG A 114 14.29 -1.58 11.46
CA ARG A 114 14.85 -0.92 10.27
C ARG A 114 14.29 0.48 10.05
N TRP A 115 12.99 0.65 10.20
CA TRP A 115 12.31 1.94 10.09
C TRP A 115 12.89 3.03 11.01
N ARG A 116 13.58 2.63 12.10
CA ARG A 116 14.29 3.51 13.03
C ARG A 116 15.80 3.54 12.82
N THR A 117 16.43 2.39 12.54
CA THR A 117 17.90 2.30 12.43
C THR A 117 18.41 2.77 11.07
N MET A 118 17.62 2.63 10.01
CA MET A 118 17.94 3.03 8.64
C MET A 118 16.73 3.68 7.94
N PRO A 119 16.18 4.78 8.48
CA PRO A 119 15.00 5.43 7.90
C PRO A 119 15.26 5.95 6.48
N TRP A 120 16.51 6.31 6.13
CA TRP A 120 16.88 6.70 4.77
C TRP A 120 16.58 5.61 3.75
N MET A 121 16.91 4.35 4.04
CA MET A 121 16.74 3.23 3.11
C MET A 121 15.26 2.98 2.87
N VAL A 122 14.45 2.99 3.94
CA VAL A 122 13.00 2.79 3.87
C VAL A 122 12.32 3.88 3.04
N ILE A 123 12.67 5.15 3.27
CA ILE A 123 12.08 6.27 2.53
C ILE A 123 12.49 6.24 1.06
N MET A 124 13.77 5.98 0.77
CA MET A 124 14.24 5.86 -0.61
C MET A 124 13.59 4.68 -1.34
N PHE A 125 13.42 3.55 -0.65
CA PHE A 125 12.70 2.38 -1.16
C PHE A 125 11.25 2.72 -1.51
N GLY A 126 10.51 3.37 -0.60
CA GLY A 126 9.16 3.83 -0.89
C GLY A 126 9.07 4.81 -2.06
N ILE A 127 10.03 5.74 -2.15
CA ILE A 127 10.15 6.68 -3.28
C ILE A 127 10.46 5.94 -4.59
N ALA A 128 11.16 4.81 -4.57
CA ALA A 128 11.43 4.01 -5.76
C ALA A 128 10.21 3.17 -6.18
N VAL A 129 9.52 2.54 -5.23
CA VAL A 129 8.37 1.66 -5.48
C VAL A 129 7.17 2.41 -6.07
N GLY A 130 6.90 3.64 -5.59
CA GLY A 130 5.76 4.44 -6.06
C GLY A 130 5.74 4.72 -7.57
N PRO A 131 6.80 5.32 -8.15
CA PRO A 131 6.94 5.54 -9.59
C PRO A 131 6.90 4.26 -10.41
N LEU A 132 7.53 3.18 -9.92
CA LEU A 132 7.50 1.88 -10.61
C LEU A 132 6.07 1.32 -10.69
N GLY A 133 5.31 1.42 -9.60
CA GLY A 133 3.88 1.09 -9.60
C GLY A 133 3.08 1.93 -10.59
N LEU A 134 3.34 3.24 -10.66
CA LEU A 134 2.68 4.14 -11.62
C LEU A 134 2.98 3.77 -13.08
N VAL A 135 4.26 3.51 -13.40
CA VAL A 135 4.67 3.04 -14.73
C VAL A 135 3.95 1.74 -15.08
N SER A 136 3.84 0.82 -14.11
CA SER A 136 3.14 -0.45 -14.30
C SER A 136 1.66 -0.24 -14.68
N VAL A 137 0.94 0.62 -13.96
CA VAL A 137 -0.46 0.97 -14.30
C VAL A 137 -0.57 1.58 -15.70
N PHE A 138 0.37 2.46 -16.07
CA PHE A 138 0.42 3.06 -17.40
C PHE A 138 0.61 2.01 -18.50
N LEU A 139 1.51 1.03 -18.29
CA LEU A 139 1.71 -0.07 -19.24
C LEU A 139 0.45 -0.92 -19.38
N VAL A 140 -0.23 -1.25 -18.27
CA VAL A 140 -1.49 -2.01 -18.28
C VAL A 140 -2.58 -1.29 -19.08
N ILE A 141 -2.71 0.03 -18.96
CA ILE A 141 -3.68 0.82 -19.75
C ILE A 141 -3.26 0.88 -21.23
N SER A 142 -1.97 0.98 -21.50
CA SER A 142 -1.44 1.09 -22.86
C SER A 142 -1.65 -0.18 -23.69
N GLN A 143 -1.65 -1.35 -23.05
CA GLN A 143 -1.88 -2.65 -23.70
C GLN A 143 -3.19 -2.68 -24.53
N PRO A 144 -4.39 -2.48 -23.95
CA PRO A 144 -5.64 -2.50 -24.71
C PRO A 144 -5.93 -1.21 -25.47
N VAL A 145 -5.41 -0.05 -25.03
CA VAL A 145 -5.72 1.25 -25.67
C VAL A 145 -4.84 1.49 -26.89
N LEU A 146 -3.52 1.31 -26.75
CA LEU A 146 -2.54 1.62 -27.80
C LEU A 146 -2.17 0.38 -28.63
N LEU A 147 -2.03 -0.78 -27.99
CA LEU A 147 -1.51 -1.99 -28.64
C LEU A 147 -2.62 -2.97 -29.08
N GLN A 148 -3.86 -2.76 -28.63
CA GLN A 148 -5.00 -3.63 -28.92
C GLN A 148 -4.72 -5.10 -28.60
N ALA A 149 -3.90 -5.36 -27.58
CA ALA A 149 -3.43 -6.69 -27.22
C ALA A 149 -3.19 -6.79 -25.70
N TRP A 150 -3.34 -7.99 -25.16
CA TRP A 150 -3.12 -8.29 -23.75
C TRP A 150 -1.93 -9.23 -23.58
N CYS A 151 -1.19 -9.04 -22.49
CA CYS A 151 -0.06 -9.88 -22.08
C CYS A 151 -0.31 -10.35 -20.65
N THR A 152 -0.53 -11.65 -20.46
CA THR A 152 -0.87 -12.22 -19.14
C THR A 152 0.25 -11.99 -18.14
N LEU A 153 1.50 -12.27 -18.53
CA LEU A 153 2.66 -12.12 -17.64
C LEU A 153 2.92 -10.67 -17.26
N CYS A 154 2.60 -9.72 -18.15
CA CYS A 154 2.68 -8.29 -17.87
C CYS A 154 1.63 -7.86 -16.84
N LEU A 155 0.40 -8.35 -16.95
CA LEU A 155 -0.66 -8.13 -15.95
C LEU A 155 -0.30 -8.75 -14.60
N VAL A 156 0.28 -9.96 -14.58
CA VAL A 156 0.76 -10.62 -13.36
C VAL A 156 1.86 -9.80 -12.71
N SER A 157 2.85 -9.33 -13.49
CA SER A 157 3.89 -8.44 -12.98
C SER A 157 3.29 -7.14 -12.42
N ALA A 158 2.34 -6.52 -13.11
CA ALA A 158 1.68 -5.32 -12.61
C ALA A 158 0.94 -5.54 -11.29
N LEU A 159 0.26 -6.66 -11.15
CA LEU A 159 -0.39 -7.05 -9.91
C LEU A 159 0.63 -7.22 -8.76
N ILE A 160 1.78 -7.86 -9.03
CA ILE A 160 2.86 -8.02 -8.06
C ILE A 160 3.35 -6.65 -7.57
N SER A 161 3.64 -5.72 -8.48
CA SER A 161 4.05 -4.35 -8.15
C SER A 161 3.01 -3.64 -7.26
N LEU A 162 1.72 -3.73 -7.59
CA LEU A 162 0.64 -3.08 -6.83
C LEU A 162 0.50 -3.63 -5.41
N ILE A 163 0.62 -4.95 -5.24
CA ILE A 163 0.54 -5.60 -3.91
C ILE A 163 1.69 -5.14 -3.01
N MET A 164 2.87 -4.87 -3.56
CA MET A 164 4.05 -4.44 -2.79
C MET A 164 3.96 -3.00 -2.28
N ILE A 165 3.16 -2.14 -2.91
CA ILE A 165 3.01 -0.73 -2.50
C ILE A 165 2.50 -0.60 -1.06
N GLY A 166 1.51 -1.40 -0.67
CA GLY A 166 0.88 -1.31 0.66
C GLY A 166 1.91 -1.44 1.81
N PRO A 167 2.59 -2.59 1.93
CA PRO A 167 3.59 -2.80 2.97
C PRO A 167 4.75 -1.81 2.91
N ALA A 168 5.18 -1.39 1.71
CA ALA A 168 6.21 -0.37 1.56
C ALA A 168 5.78 0.97 2.18
N MET A 169 4.51 1.36 1.99
CA MET A 169 3.97 2.60 2.54
C MET A 169 3.80 2.56 4.08
N ASP A 170 3.55 1.39 4.66
CA ASP A 170 3.46 1.23 6.12
C ASP A 170 4.80 1.56 6.81
N GLU A 171 5.91 1.05 6.25
CA GLU A 171 7.24 1.38 6.75
C GLU A 171 7.61 2.85 6.52
N VAL A 172 7.29 3.40 5.34
CA VAL A 172 7.56 4.82 5.01
C VAL A 172 6.84 5.75 5.97
N LEU A 173 5.55 5.51 6.23
CA LEU A 173 4.79 6.32 7.18
C LEU A 173 5.43 6.25 8.57
N THR A 174 5.81 5.05 9.01
CA THR A 174 6.44 4.82 10.30
C THR A 174 7.76 5.60 10.43
N SER A 175 8.64 5.52 9.43
CA SER A 175 9.90 6.28 9.40
C SER A 175 9.67 7.80 9.38
N LEU A 176 8.68 8.28 8.64
CA LEU A 176 8.33 9.71 8.63
C LEU A 176 7.79 10.18 9.99
N GLN A 177 6.93 9.38 10.62
CA GLN A 177 6.44 9.67 11.98
C GLN A 177 7.58 9.63 13.01
N PHE A 178 8.58 8.78 12.84
CA PHE A 178 9.79 8.76 13.66
C PHE A 178 10.63 10.04 13.51
N LEU A 179 10.91 10.45 12.27
CA LEU A 179 11.65 11.68 12.00
C LEU A 179 10.91 12.93 12.49
N ARG A 180 9.57 12.95 12.41
CA ARG A 180 8.76 14.03 12.97
C ARG A 180 8.90 14.13 14.48
N ARG A 181 8.91 13.01 15.21
CA ARG A 181 9.14 12.99 16.66
C ARG A 181 10.55 13.44 17.02
N ALA A 182 11.56 13.04 16.24
CA ALA A 182 12.92 13.52 16.43
C ALA A 182 13.01 15.06 16.29
N HIS A 183 12.31 15.64 15.30
CA HIS A 183 12.21 17.08 15.14
C HIS A 183 11.54 17.76 16.35
N GLU A 184 10.43 17.20 16.86
CA GLU A 184 9.72 17.73 18.04
C GLU A 184 10.57 17.74 19.31
N GLN A 185 11.51 16.79 19.43
CA GLN A 185 12.49 16.74 20.51
C GLN A 185 13.73 17.63 20.26
N ASN A 186 13.67 18.56 19.30
CA ASN A 186 14.78 19.43 18.87
C ASN A 186 16.06 18.66 18.46
N ARG A 187 15.93 17.45 17.91
CA ARG A 187 17.06 16.70 17.35
C ARG A 187 17.28 17.07 15.89
N SER A 188 18.53 16.92 15.43
CA SER A 188 18.84 17.07 14.01
C SER A 188 18.18 15.96 13.19
N VAL A 189 17.16 16.33 12.41
CA VAL A 189 16.45 15.41 11.49
C VAL A 189 17.41 14.80 10.48
N TRP A 190 18.36 15.59 9.97
CA TRP A 190 19.35 15.13 9.01
C TRP A 190 20.25 14.02 9.57
N LYS A 191 20.76 14.21 10.79
CA LYS A 191 21.57 13.17 11.46
C LYS A 191 20.75 11.92 11.72
N THR A 192 19.50 12.10 12.20
CA THR A 192 18.57 11.00 12.50
C THR A 192 18.14 10.24 11.25
N PHE A 193 18.01 10.91 10.11
CA PHE A 193 17.69 10.31 8.82
C PHE A 193 18.81 9.38 8.33
N TRP A 194 20.07 9.84 8.37
CA TRP A 194 21.20 9.06 7.85
C TRP A 194 21.68 7.97 8.81
N HIS A 195 21.72 8.24 10.11
CA HIS A 195 22.31 7.32 11.09
C HIS A 195 21.27 6.52 11.88
N GLY A 196 19.99 6.89 11.77
CA GLY A 196 18.93 6.31 12.58
C GLY A 196 19.12 6.57 14.08
N GLU A 197 18.48 5.75 14.89
CA GLU A 197 18.70 5.71 16.34
C GLU A 197 19.19 4.31 16.76
N ILE A 198 20.41 4.27 17.33
CA ILE A 198 21.00 3.12 17.98
C ILE A 198 20.64 3.24 19.47
N ILE A 199 19.85 2.31 20.02
CA ILE A 199 19.54 2.34 21.46
C ILE A 199 20.76 1.85 22.23
N GLU A 200 21.62 2.77 22.67
CA GLU A 200 22.54 2.48 23.79
C GLU A 200 21.88 2.81 25.14
N ASP A 201 20.95 3.76 25.18
CA ASP A 201 20.28 4.19 26.41
C ASP A 201 18.78 4.46 26.19
N ARG A 202 17.90 3.69 26.85
CA ARG A 202 16.43 3.80 26.69
C ARG A 202 15.90 5.18 27.13
N GLY A 203 16.65 5.90 27.96
CA GLY A 203 16.27 7.23 28.45
C GLY A 203 16.22 8.31 27.37
N THR A 204 16.94 8.12 26.26
CA THR A 204 17.11 9.12 25.19
C THR A 204 16.49 8.68 23.86
N SER A 205 15.52 7.76 23.84
CA SER A 205 14.91 7.38 22.55
C SER A 205 13.95 8.44 21.99
N ALA A 206 14.10 8.75 20.70
CA ALA A 206 13.17 9.55 19.90
C ALA A 206 11.79 8.87 19.71
N LEU A 207 11.64 7.61 20.16
CA LEU A 207 10.35 6.93 20.31
C LEU A 207 9.50 7.51 21.46
N ARG A 208 10.12 8.14 22.48
CA ARG A 208 9.36 8.65 23.63
C ARG A 208 8.29 9.62 23.13
N PRO A 209 7.01 9.42 23.48
CA PRO A 209 6.01 10.44 23.26
C PRO A 209 6.50 11.72 23.96
N ALA A 210 6.46 12.84 23.24
CA ALA A 210 6.42 14.15 23.89
C ALA A 210 5.24 14.09 24.88
N GLU A 211 5.47 14.42 26.14
CA GLU A 211 4.65 14.10 27.33
C GLU A 211 3.15 13.82 27.08
N PRO A 212 2.59 12.74 27.68
CA PRO A 212 1.21 12.33 27.40
C PRO A 212 0.19 13.14 28.20
N THR A 213 -0.82 13.69 27.52
CA THR A 213 -2.16 13.82 28.10
C THR A 213 -3.10 12.81 27.45
N THR A 214 -3.62 11.94 28.30
CA THR A 214 -4.70 10.97 28.05
C THR A 214 -4.33 9.71 27.25
N ARG A 215 -4.34 8.61 27.99
CA ARG A 215 -4.34 7.23 27.52
C ARG A 215 -5.61 7.01 26.68
N GLU A 216 -5.55 7.21 25.37
CA GLU A 216 -6.59 6.75 24.46
C GLU A 216 -6.63 5.23 24.50
N ARG A 217 -7.43 4.71 25.41
CA ARG A 217 -7.82 3.31 25.47
C ARG A 217 -8.75 3.06 24.29
N GLY A 218 -8.19 2.79 23.12
CA GLY A 218 -8.93 2.24 22.00
C GLY A 218 -9.57 0.93 22.44
N THR A 219 -10.89 0.97 22.63
CA THR A 219 -11.72 -0.17 22.97
C THR A 219 -11.57 -1.22 21.87
N ARG A 220 -11.01 -2.36 22.25
CA ARG A 220 -10.96 -3.56 21.42
C ARG A 220 -12.39 -4.10 21.26
N SER A 221 -13.01 -3.87 20.11
CA SER A 221 -14.17 -4.66 19.68
C SER A 221 -13.63 -5.97 19.10
N THR A 222 -13.36 -6.94 19.98
CA THR A 222 -13.32 -8.36 19.60
C THR A 222 -14.75 -8.77 19.26
N ASP A 223 -15.02 -8.95 17.97
CA ASP A 223 -15.91 -9.97 17.39
C ASP A 223 -16.24 -9.57 15.94
N SER A 224 -15.21 -9.47 15.10
CA SER A 224 -15.38 -9.43 13.66
C SER A 224 -14.45 -10.43 13.01
N LEU A 225 -15.03 -11.30 12.18
CA LEU A 225 -14.28 -12.27 11.40
C LEU A 225 -13.25 -11.53 10.52
N PRO A 226 -12.08 -12.12 10.23
CA PRO A 226 -11.00 -11.48 9.47
C PRO A 226 -11.41 -10.97 8.07
N PHE A 227 -12.62 -11.32 7.59
CA PHE A 227 -13.16 -10.93 6.30
C PHE A 227 -14.09 -9.69 6.31
N GLU A 228 -14.55 -9.18 7.46
CA GLU A 228 -15.65 -8.19 7.57
C GLU A 228 -15.34 -6.73 7.14
N GLY A 229 -14.34 -6.52 6.28
CA GLY A 229 -14.05 -5.19 5.72
C GLY A 229 -13.27 -5.18 4.40
N THR A 230 -12.89 -6.35 3.86
CA THR A 230 -12.15 -6.47 2.59
C THR A 230 -13.13 -6.61 1.42
N TRP A 231 -14.37 -7.03 1.67
CA TRP A 231 -15.37 -7.31 0.65
C TRP A 231 -15.64 -6.12 -0.27
N ASN A 232 -15.70 -4.90 0.25
CA ASN A 232 -15.90 -3.72 -0.60
C ASN A 232 -14.77 -3.56 -1.62
N HIS A 233 -13.50 -3.73 -1.21
CA HIS A 233 -12.35 -3.65 -2.10
C HIS A 233 -12.34 -4.81 -3.11
N LEU A 234 -12.66 -6.04 -2.68
CA LEU A 234 -12.74 -7.20 -3.58
C LEU A 234 -13.83 -7.03 -4.64
N LEU A 235 -14.99 -6.50 -4.26
CA LEU A 235 -16.07 -6.19 -5.20
C LEU A 235 -15.67 -5.08 -6.18
N VAL A 236 -15.01 -4.02 -5.71
CA VAL A 236 -14.51 -2.96 -6.59
C VAL A 236 -13.43 -3.48 -7.54
N ILE A 237 -12.54 -4.36 -7.09
CA ILE A 237 -11.56 -5.05 -7.94
C ILE A 237 -12.27 -5.89 -9.00
N ALA A 238 -13.27 -6.69 -8.60
CA ALA A 238 -14.03 -7.52 -9.53
C ALA A 238 -14.75 -6.67 -10.59
N LEU A 239 -15.35 -5.54 -10.20
CA LEU A 239 -15.96 -4.59 -11.13
C LEU A 239 -14.92 -3.95 -12.06
N GLY A 240 -13.74 -3.60 -11.56
CA GLY A 240 -12.65 -3.04 -12.37
C GLY A 240 -12.09 -4.05 -13.38
N VAL A 241 -11.88 -5.31 -12.97
CA VAL A 241 -11.49 -6.40 -13.87
C VAL A 241 -12.57 -6.67 -14.91
N TRP A 242 -13.84 -6.59 -14.52
CA TRP A 242 -14.95 -6.69 -15.46
C TRP A 242 -14.92 -5.56 -16.49
N LEU A 243 -14.67 -4.30 -16.09
CA LEU A 243 -14.50 -3.20 -17.04
C LEU A 243 -13.33 -3.44 -18.02
N MET A 244 -12.23 -4.04 -17.56
CA MET A 244 -11.12 -4.39 -18.43
C MET A 244 -11.50 -5.45 -19.48
N ALA A 245 -12.32 -6.44 -19.11
CA ALA A 245 -12.68 -7.56 -19.98
C ALA A 245 -13.94 -7.30 -20.83
N ALA A 246 -14.84 -6.43 -20.38
CA ALA A 246 -16.16 -6.25 -20.96
C ALA A 246 -16.14 -5.85 -22.44
N PRO A 247 -15.26 -4.96 -22.93
CA PRO A 247 -15.23 -4.60 -24.35
C PRO A 247 -14.90 -5.77 -25.25
N ASP A 248 -13.96 -6.62 -24.85
CA ASP A 248 -13.54 -7.77 -25.66
C ASP A 248 -14.51 -8.97 -25.52
N VAL A 249 -15.16 -9.15 -24.36
CA VAL A 249 -16.17 -10.20 -24.14
C VAL A 249 -17.48 -9.90 -24.85
N MET A 250 -17.91 -8.64 -24.83
CA MET A 250 -19.18 -8.22 -25.44
C MET A 250 -19.02 -7.66 -26.86
N GLY A 251 -17.78 -7.40 -27.30
CA GLY A 251 -17.46 -6.95 -28.65
C GLY A 251 -17.98 -5.54 -28.97
N TYR A 252 -17.99 -4.63 -28.00
CA TYR A 252 -18.39 -3.23 -28.26
C TYR A 252 -17.18 -2.33 -28.55
N GLU A 253 -17.39 -1.35 -29.41
CA GLU A 253 -16.37 -0.41 -29.88
C GLU A 253 -16.71 1.05 -29.53
N GLY A 254 -15.82 1.97 -29.88
CA GLY A 254 -16.04 3.41 -29.71
C GLY A 254 -15.60 3.96 -28.34
N PRO A 255 -16.14 5.12 -27.92
CA PRO A 255 -15.69 5.82 -26.73
C PRO A 255 -15.86 5.03 -25.42
N GLU A 256 -16.84 4.14 -25.35
CA GLU A 256 -17.06 3.28 -24.18
C GLU A 256 -15.87 2.32 -23.97
N ARG A 257 -15.42 1.65 -25.04
CA ARG A 257 -14.27 0.75 -24.99
C ARG A 257 -13.04 1.44 -24.43
N THR A 258 -12.73 2.64 -24.91
CA THR A 258 -11.57 3.41 -24.44
C THR A 258 -11.73 3.82 -22.97
N VAL A 259 -12.93 4.25 -22.55
CA VAL A 259 -13.18 4.61 -21.15
C VAL A 259 -13.01 3.40 -20.25
N ASP A 260 -13.58 2.25 -20.60
CA ASP A 260 -13.49 1.04 -19.78
C ASP A 260 -12.07 0.50 -19.69
N HIS A 261 -11.31 0.50 -20.79
CA HIS A 261 -9.90 0.12 -20.82
C HIS A 261 -8.96 1.06 -20.05
N ILE A 262 -9.35 2.32 -19.82
CA ILE A 262 -8.59 3.27 -18.99
C ILE A 262 -9.04 3.19 -17.52
N VAL A 263 -10.34 3.26 -17.29
CA VAL A 263 -10.92 3.34 -15.94
C VAL A 263 -10.83 2.00 -15.22
N GLY A 264 -10.99 0.87 -15.91
CA GLY A 264 -10.88 -0.48 -15.34
C GLY A 264 -9.56 -0.70 -14.59
N PRO A 265 -8.39 -0.58 -15.25
CA PRO A 265 -7.10 -0.75 -14.59
C PRO A 265 -6.86 0.24 -13.45
N LEU A 266 -7.32 1.50 -13.59
CA LEU A 266 -7.22 2.49 -12.52
C LEU A 266 -8.04 2.08 -11.30
N VAL A 267 -9.29 1.63 -11.50
CA VAL A 267 -10.17 1.16 -10.42
C VAL A 267 -9.54 -0.01 -9.67
N VAL A 268 -9.01 -1.01 -10.40
CA VAL A 268 -8.32 -2.16 -9.83
C VAL A 268 -7.10 -1.71 -9.01
N SER A 269 -6.26 -0.86 -9.60
CA SER A 269 -5.01 -0.40 -8.96
C SER A 269 -5.27 0.36 -7.67
N MET A 270 -6.19 1.33 -7.71
CA MET A 270 -6.56 2.13 -6.55
C MET A 270 -7.26 1.29 -5.49
N ALA A 271 -8.05 0.29 -5.88
CA ALA A 271 -8.69 -0.62 -4.93
C ALA A 271 -7.67 -1.53 -4.22
N ILE A 272 -6.66 -2.03 -4.94
CA ILE A 272 -5.56 -2.81 -4.35
C ILE A 272 -4.75 -1.95 -3.38
N ILE A 273 -4.34 -0.76 -3.82
CA ILE A 273 -3.58 0.17 -2.98
C ILE A 273 -4.39 0.58 -1.74
N ALA A 274 -5.71 0.78 -1.87
CA ALA A 274 -6.56 1.16 -0.74
C ALA A 274 -6.79 0.03 0.29
N MET A 275 -6.36 -1.21 0.01
CA MET A 275 -6.46 -2.32 0.98
C MET A 275 -5.53 -2.13 2.18
N ALA A 276 -4.40 -1.43 2.02
CA ALA A 276 -3.53 -1.07 3.13
C ALA A 276 -4.12 0.14 3.89
N GLU A 277 -4.14 0.08 5.22
CA GLU A 277 -4.80 1.09 6.06
C GLU A 277 -4.14 2.47 5.90
N VAL A 278 -2.82 2.51 5.69
CA VAL A 278 -2.06 3.75 5.46
C VAL A 278 -2.46 4.45 4.17
N THR A 279 -2.78 3.69 3.12
CA THR A 279 -3.17 4.21 1.80
C THR A 279 -4.68 4.17 1.58
N ARG A 280 -5.47 3.89 2.63
CA ARG A 280 -6.94 3.77 2.55
C ARG A 280 -7.65 4.99 1.97
N SER A 281 -7.07 6.18 2.09
CA SER A 281 -7.60 7.41 1.48
C SER A 281 -7.64 7.36 -0.05
N VAL A 282 -6.84 6.50 -0.68
CA VAL A 282 -6.78 6.33 -2.14
C VAL A 282 -8.13 5.87 -2.72
N ARG A 283 -9.01 5.25 -1.92
CA ARG A 283 -10.37 4.88 -2.36
C ARG A 283 -11.21 6.05 -2.86
N TRP A 284 -10.90 7.29 -2.47
CA TRP A 284 -11.58 8.48 -2.99
C TRP A 284 -11.33 8.70 -4.48
N VAL A 285 -10.21 8.19 -5.01
CA VAL A 285 -9.97 8.16 -6.46
C VAL A 285 -11.01 7.28 -7.15
N ASN A 286 -11.37 6.13 -6.58
CA ASN A 286 -12.43 5.27 -7.12
C ASN A 286 -13.82 5.91 -7.05
N VAL A 287 -14.07 6.77 -6.06
CA VAL A 287 -15.30 7.59 -6.03
C VAL A 287 -15.36 8.53 -7.24
N ALA A 288 -14.25 9.22 -7.54
CA ALA A 288 -14.16 10.09 -8.70
C ALA A 288 -14.28 9.32 -10.03
N LEU A 289 -13.65 8.15 -10.13
CA LEU A 289 -13.75 7.28 -11.31
C LEU A 289 -15.16 6.71 -11.50
N GLY A 290 -15.83 6.30 -10.42
CA GLY A 290 -17.22 5.86 -10.46
C GLY A 290 -18.17 6.97 -10.90
N LEU A 291 -17.96 8.20 -10.41
CA LEU A 291 -18.70 9.38 -10.87
C LEU A 291 -18.44 9.66 -12.36
N TRP A 292 -17.19 9.54 -12.81
CA TRP A 292 -16.84 9.69 -14.22
C TRP A 292 -17.58 8.69 -15.11
N LEU A 293 -17.65 7.41 -14.73
CA LEU A 293 -18.41 6.38 -15.48
C LEU A 293 -19.91 6.70 -15.56
N MET A 294 -20.49 7.39 -14.58
CA MET A 294 -21.88 7.84 -14.65
C MET A 294 -22.08 9.03 -15.60
N LEU A 295 -21.08 9.90 -15.74
CA LEU A 295 -21.14 11.10 -16.57
C LEU A 295 -20.70 10.85 -18.03
N ALA A 296 -19.78 9.90 -18.23
CA ALA A 296 -19.19 9.58 -19.52
C ALA A 296 -20.25 9.27 -20.61
N PRO A 297 -21.32 8.49 -20.35
CA PRO A 297 -22.34 8.22 -21.36
C PRO A 297 -23.02 9.46 -21.92
N VAL A 298 -23.28 10.46 -21.06
CA VAL A 298 -23.93 11.71 -21.45
C VAL A 298 -22.95 12.63 -22.19
N LEU A 299 -21.72 12.74 -21.67
CA LEU A 299 -20.70 13.62 -22.24
C LEU A 299 -20.18 13.12 -23.60
N LEU A 300 -20.00 11.80 -23.73
CA LEU A 300 -19.46 11.15 -24.92
C LEU A 300 -20.57 10.61 -25.84
N ARG A 301 -21.84 10.86 -25.49
CA ARG A 301 -23.04 10.49 -26.29
C ARG A 301 -23.06 9.02 -26.69
N TYR A 302 -23.05 8.14 -25.69
CA TYR A 302 -23.14 6.70 -25.94
C TYR A 302 -24.50 6.36 -26.55
N GLU A 303 -24.48 5.68 -27.70
CA GLU A 303 -25.67 5.14 -28.33
C GLU A 303 -25.51 3.63 -28.56
N PRO A 304 -26.55 2.81 -28.29
CA PRO A 304 -27.89 3.17 -27.77
C PRO A 304 -27.96 3.37 -26.24
N LEU A 305 -29.08 3.91 -25.73
CA LEU A 305 -29.27 4.30 -24.30
C LEU A 305 -28.91 3.21 -23.27
N HIS A 306 -29.17 1.94 -23.57
CA HIS A 306 -28.91 0.83 -22.65
C HIS A 306 -27.40 0.66 -22.33
N ILE A 307 -26.53 1.06 -23.27
CA ILE A 307 -25.08 1.07 -23.08
C ILE A 307 -24.70 2.07 -21.99
N GLY A 308 -25.23 3.30 -22.11
CA GLY A 308 -25.02 4.33 -21.10
C GLY A 308 -25.57 3.96 -19.73
N ALA A 309 -26.74 3.30 -19.69
CA ALA A 309 -27.34 2.82 -18.45
C ALA A 309 -26.44 1.78 -17.74
N ARG A 310 -25.87 0.82 -18.48
CA ARG A 310 -24.94 -0.18 -17.93
C ARG A 310 -23.68 0.47 -17.33
N SER A 311 -23.03 1.37 -18.08
CA SER A 311 -21.83 2.07 -17.60
C SER A 311 -22.11 2.89 -16.34
N ALA A 312 -23.25 3.59 -16.31
CA ALA A 312 -23.69 4.34 -15.12
C ALA A 312 -24.02 3.44 -13.92
N LEU A 313 -24.59 2.25 -14.14
CA LEU A 313 -24.84 1.28 -13.06
C LEU A 313 -23.54 0.76 -12.44
N ILE A 314 -22.55 0.40 -13.27
CA ILE A 314 -21.22 -0.04 -12.79
C ILE A 314 -20.51 1.11 -12.05
N GLY A 315 -20.54 2.31 -12.62
CA GLY A 315 -19.99 3.52 -11.99
C GLY A 315 -20.61 3.83 -10.63
N GLY A 316 -21.94 3.74 -10.54
CA GLY A 316 -22.68 3.91 -9.29
C GLY A 316 -22.32 2.85 -8.25
N ALA A 317 -22.16 1.59 -8.65
CA ALA A 317 -21.73 0.52 -7.75
C ALA A 317 -20.31 0.76 -7.20
N ILE A 318 -19.34 1.11 -8.06
CA ILE A 318 -17.97 1.45 -7.66
C ILE A 318 -17.97 2.64 -6.69
N LEU A 319 -18.73 3.68 -7.00
CA LEU A 319 -18.85 4.87 -6.17
C LEU A 319 -19.40 4.53 -4.79
N LEU A 320 -20.53 3.82 -4.71
CA LEU A 320 -21.17 3.45 -3.45
C LEU A 320 -20.25 2.59 -2.60
N LEU A 321 -19.68 1.53 -3.17
CA LEU A 321 -18.77 0.62 -2.46
C LEU A 321 -17.50 1.34 -1.96
N SER A 322 -17.03 2.36 -2.69
CA SER A 322 -15.84 3.14 -2.31
C SER A 322 -16.15 4.17 -1.21
N ILE A 323 -17.36 4.73 -1.17
CA ILE A 323 -17.81 5.67 -0.12
C ILE A 323 -18.00 4.94 1.21
N PHE A 324 -18.71 3.81 1.21
CA PHE A 324 -19.03 3.09 2.45
C PHE A 324 -17.74 2.58 3.12
N ARG A 325 -17.42 3.21 4.25
CA ARG A 325 -16.21 2.94 5.02
C ARG A 325 -16.46 1.72 5.91
N GLY A 326 -15.72 0.63 5.67
CA GLY A 326 -15.65 -0.47 6.63
C GLY A 326 -15.06 -0.04 7.98
N PRO A 327 -15.11 -0.86 9.04
CA PRO A 327 -14.44 -0.56 10.30
C PRO A 327 -12.92 -0.36 10.11
N GLU A 328 -12.29 0.48 10.94
CA GLU A 328 -10.82 0.58 11.01
C GLU A 328 -10.26 -0.70 11.62
N ARG A 329 -9.27 -1.29 10.95
CA ARG A 329 -8.73 -2.62 11.31
C ARG A 329 -7.51 -2.51 12.21
N GLU A 330 -6.61 -1.62 11.83
CA GLU A 330 -5.33 -1.43 12.47
C GLU A 330 -5.17 0.04 12.86
N GLN A 331 -4.56 0.29 14.02
CA GLN A 331 -4.23 1.64 14.44
C GLN A 331 -2.85 1.99 13.87
N THR A 332 -2.73 3.13 13.18
CA THR A 332 -1.48 3.57 12.54
C THR A 332 -0.90 4.82 13.22
N GLY A 333 -1.05 4.95 14.54
CA GLY A 333 -0.47 6.02 15.35
C GLY A 333 -0.86 7.45 14.94
N GLY A 334 -2.11 7.66 14.49
CA GLY A 334 -2.60 8.95 13.97
C GLY A 334 -2.41 9.15 12.46
N GLY A 335 -1.90 8.13 11.76
CA GLY A 335 -1.81 8.09 10.29
C GLY A 335 -0.94 9.20 9.69
N TRP A 336 -1.24 9.57 8.45
CA TRP A 336 -0.56 10.67 7.75
C TRP A 336 -0.70 12.01 8.45
N ARG A 337 -1.82 12.28 9.15
CA ARG A 337 -2.04 13.54 9.86
C ARG A 337 -0.94 13.80 10.90
N ARG A 338 -0.42 12.76 11.56
CA ARG A 338 0.62 12.91 12.58
C ARG A 338 1.96 13.42 12.04
N VAL A 339 2.26 13.17 10.76
CA VAL A 339 3.49 13.67 10.11
C VAL A 339 3.44 15.20 9.94
N TRP A 340 2.25 15.77 9.78
CA TRP A 340 2.04 17.19 9.46
C TRP A 340 1.61 18.01 10.68
N THR A 341 1.00 17.38 11.68
CA THR A 341 0.51 18.04 12.90
C THR A 341 1.50 17.87 14.04
N THR A 342 1.82 18.98 14.70
CA THR A 342 2.50 18.99 16.00
C THR A 342 1.41 18.98 17.08
N PRO A 343 1.52 18.18 18.16
CA PRO A 343 0.62 18.31 19.29
C PRO A 343 0.68 19.74 19.83
N LEU A 344 -0.47 20.42 19.85
CA LEU A 344 -0.64 21.81 20.28
C LEU A 344 -0.42 21.96 21.80
N HIS A 345 0.75 21.65 22.37
CA HIS A 345 1.02 21.91 23.80
C HIS A 345 2.43 22.47 24.10
N ALA A 346 3.34 22.53 23.12
CA ALA A 346 4.68 23.09 23.37
C ALA A 346 4.72 24.64 23.53
N SER A 347 3.63 25.35 23.21
CA SER A 347 3.55 26.81 23.38
C SER A 347 3.02 27.23 24.76
N ASN A 348 2.19 26.42 25.42
CA ASN A 348 1.49 26.85 26.65
C ASN A 348 2.25 26.48 27.94
N VAL A 349 3.20 25.55 27.89
CA VAL A 349 4.03 25.23 29.07
C VAL A 349 4.97 26.39 29.41
N ARG A 350 5.57 27.03 28.38
CA ARG A 350 6.41 28.22 28.57
C ARG A 350 5.65 29.44 29.06
N GLU A 351 4.41 29.65 28.61
CA GLU A 351 3.55 30.72 29.13
C GLU A 351 3.11 30.45 30.57
N HIS A 352 2.84 29.20 30.95
CA HIS A 352 2.52 28.87 32.34
C HIS A 352 3.74 29.03 33.26
N GLU A 353 4.92 28.52 32.90
CA GLU A 353 6.15 28.69 33.71
C GLU A 353 6.52 30.17 33.89
N GLN A 354 6.43 30.99 32.84
CA GLN A 354 6.68 32.43 32.94
C GLN A 354 5.64 33.17 33.78
N ARG A 355 4.42 32.65 33.91
CA ARG A 355 3.37 33.21 34.77
C ARG A 355 3.59 32.88 36.23
N TRP A 356 4.17 31.71 36.54
CA TRP A 356 4.52 31.29 37.89
C TRP A 356 5.78 32.01 38.41
N GLU A 357 6.80 32.23 37.57
CA GLU A 357 8.01 33.00 37.95
C GLU A 357 7.74 34.49 38.21
N LYS A 358 6.66 35.06 37.66
CA LYS A 358 6.24 36.45 37.93
C LYS A 358 5.27 36.60 39.10
N ALA A 359 4.83 35.48 39.69
CA ALA A 359 3.85 35.44 40.78
C ALA A 359 4.45 34.97 42.12
N GLY A 360 5.75 34.64 42.15
CA GLY A 360 6.56 34.51 43.36
C GLY A 360 7.56 35.66 43.43
#